data_AF-A0A0C9UC37-F1
#
_entry.id   AF-A0A0C9UC37-F1
#
_cell.length_a   1.000
_cell.length_b   1.000
_cell.length_c   1.000
_cell.angle_alpha   90.00
_cell.angle_beta   90.00
_cell.angle_gamma   90.00
#
_symmetry.space_group_name_H-M   'P 1'
#
loop_
_entity.id
_entity.type
_entity.pdbx_description
1 polymer ?
#
loop_
_entity_poly.entity_id
_entity_poly.type
_entity_poly.pdbx_seq_one_letter_code
_entity_poly.pdbx_strand_id
1 'polypeptide(L)'
;MKDTNKPLAEVRVSKLKDCPILTPGRIDPLVLQTWTHACRRYMKHAEKKTTEIVSFVADGMMEPRLISWYNANQTRMDNLTLEAYIAELAALVLEKNWDIKIRQQILASKQGNREFIDWKIEVENLNAIL
;
A
#
# COMPACT_ATOMS: atom_id res chain seq x y z
N MET A 1 5.51 9.22 -19.86
CA MET A 1 4.69 10.30 -19.26
C MET A 1 3.88 9.66 -18.14
N LYS A 2 4.15 9.97 -16.86
CA LYS A 2 3.38 9.39 -15.75
C LYS A 2 2.09 10.18 -15.60
N ASP A 3 0.99 9.47 -15.72
CA ASP A 3 -0.36 10.02 -15.83
C ASP A 3 -0.85 10.45 -14.44
N THR A 4 -0.53 11.69 -14.06
CA THR A 4 -1.00 12.31 -12.80
C THR A 4 -2.51 12.53 -12.78
N ASN A 5 -3.20 12.25 -13.88
CA ASN A 5 -4.64 12.44 -14.06
C ASN A 5 -5.48 11.21 -13.69
N LYS A 6 -4.85 10.08 -13.34
CA LYS A 6 -5.58 8.88 -12.87
C LYS A 6 -5.99 9.04 -11.40
N PRO A 7 -7.23 8.64 -11.04
CA PRO A 7 -7.68 8.68 -9.65
C PRO A 7 -6.78 7.82 -8.75
N LEU A 8 -6.66 8.21 -7.49
CA LEU A 8 -6.01 7.39 -6.47
C LEU A 8 -6.83 6.12 -6.24
N ALA A 9 -6.13 5.00 -6.06
CA ALA A 9 -6.76 3.77 -5.59
C ALA A 9 -7.19 3.92 -4.11
N GLU A 10 -8.21 3.17 -3.72
CA GLU A 10 -8.77 3.12 -2.38
C GLU A 10 -8.62 1.71 -1.82
N VAL A 11 -8.34 1.61 -0.52
CA VAL A 11 -8.35 0.34 0.21
C VAL A 11 -9.68 0.21 0.93
N ARG A 12 -10.45 -0.81 0.58
CA ARG A 12 -11.76 -1.10 1.18
C ARG A 12 -11.66 -2.35 2.05
N VAL A 13 -12.13 -2.25 3.28
CA VAL A 13 -12.22 -3.41 4.19
C VAL A 13 -13.54 -3.39 4.94
N SER A 14 -14.34 -4.43 4.77
CA SER A 14 -15.66 -4.54 5.39
C SER A 14 -15.60 -5.02 6.84
N LYS A 15 -14.90 -6.14 7.10
CA LYS A 15 -14.69 -6.70 8.44
C LYS A 15 -13.24 -7.13 8.65
N LEU A 16 -12.86 -7.41 9.90
CA LEU A 16 -11.49 -7.82 10.24
C LEU A 16 -11.01 -9.07 9.50
N LYS A 17 -11.91 -10.03 9.27
CA LYS A 17 -11.62 -11.30 8.60
C LYS A 17 -11.80 -11.26 7.08
N ASP A 18 -12.34 -10.17 6.55
CA ASP A 18 -12.60 -10.05 5.12
C ASP A 18 -11.32 -9.65 4.41
N CYS A 19 -11.06 -10.25 3.25
CA CYS A 19 -9.93 -9.88 2.42
C CYS A 19 -10.07 -8.40 2.01
N PRO A 20 -9.02 -7.58 2.16
CA PRO A 20 -9.07 -6.21 1.71
C PRO A 20 -9.19 -6.14 0.19
N ILE A 21 -9.83 -5.09 -0.30
CA ILE A 21 -9.95 -4.78 -1.73
C ILE A 21 -9.15 -3.52 -2.03
N LEU A 22 -8.26 -3.59 -3.03
CA LEU A 22 -7.58 -2.44 -3.60
C LEU A 22 -8.25 -2.07 -4.92
N THR A 23 -8.95 -0.94 -4.94
CA THR A 23 -9.67 -0.49 -6.15
C THR A 23 -8.69 -0.11 -7.27
N PRO A 24 -9.15 -0.06 -8.53
CA PRO A 24 -8.32 0.41 -9.64
C PRO A 24 -7.89 1.87 -9.43
N GLY A 25 -6.67 2.21 -9.83
CA GLY A 25 -6.14 3.57 -9.66
C GLY A 25 -4.63 3.65 -9.45
N ARG A 26 -4.16 4.88 -9.23
CA ARG A 26 -2.77 5.17 -8.87
C ARG A 26 -2.54 4.80 -7.41
N ILE A 27 -1.49 4.03 -7.15
CA ILE A 27 -1.04 3.69 -5.80
C ILE A 27 0.14 4.59 -5.47
N ASP A 28 -0.02 5.42 -4.44
CA ASP A 28 1.05 6.20 -3.87
C ASP A 28 1.53 5.56 -2.55
N PRO A 29 2.55 6.13 -1.88
CA PRO A 29 3.08 5.55 -0.66
C PRO A 29 2.03 5.40 0.46
N LEU A 30 1.08 6.33 0.58
CA LEU A 30 0.03 6.29 1.60
C LEU A 30 -0.99 5.18 1.30
N VAL A 31 -1.42 5.05 0.04
CA VAL A 31 -2.29 3.95 -0.41
C VAL A 31 -1.61 2.61 -0.17
N LEU A 32 -0.32 2.49 -0.49
CA LEU A 32 0.44 1.26 -0.27
C LEU A 32 0.58 0.93 1.22
N GLN A 33 0.84 1.92 2.08
CA GLN A 33 0.90 1.73 3.52
C GLN A 33 -0.46 1.25 4.07
N THR A 34 -1.56 1.90 3.63
CA THR A 34 -2.92 1.52 4.00
C THR A 34 -3.24 0.08 3.58
N TRP A 35 -2.85 -0.29 2.36
CA TRP A 35 -3.00 -1.65 1.83
C TRP A 35 -2.22 -2.66 2.65
N THR A 36 -0.96 -2.34 2.98
CA THR A 36 -0.08 -3.17 3.80
C THR A 36 -0.68 -3.43 5.18
N HIS A 37 -1.19 -2.40 5.85
CA HIS A 37 -1.86 -2.54 7.13
C HIS A 37 -3.13 -3.39 7.04
N ALA A 38 -3.93 -3.22 5.99
CA ALA A 38 -5.12 -4.02 5.76
C ALA A 38 -4.78 -5.50 5.53
N CYS A 39 -3.73 -5.80 4.74
CA CYS A 39 -3.26 -7.16 4.51
C CYS A 39 -2.72 -7.82 5.78
N ARG A 40 -1.92 -7.09 6.59
CA ARG A 40 -1.43 -7.59 7.88
C ARG A 40 -2.57 -7.88 8.86
N ARG A 41 -3.60 -7.03 8.86
CA ARG A 41 -4.81 -7.24 9.66
C ARG A 41 -5.56 -8.50 9.21
N TYR A 42 -5.76 -8.67 7.91
CA TYR A 42 -6.35 -9.88 7.35
C TYR A 42 -5.56 -11.13 7.75
N MET A 43 -4.23 -11.13 7.56
CA MET A 43 -3.35 -12.24 7.98
C MET A 43 -3.53 -12.63 9.45
N LYS A 44 -3.72 -11.65 10.35
CA LYS A 44 -3.92 -11.90 11.77
C LYS A 44 -5.28 -12.53 12.10
N HIS A 45 -6.32 -12.26 11.30
CA HIS A 45 -7.71 -12.57 11.66
C HIS A 45 -8.41 -13.57 10.74
N ALA A 46 -7.87 -13.86 9.56
CA ALA A 46 -8.51 -14.68 8.53
C ALA A 46 -8.49 -16.19 8.83
N GLU A 47 -7.78 -16.64 9.88
CA GLU A 47 -7.61 -18.06 10.23
C GLU A 47 -7.07 -18.92 9.06
N LYS A 48 -6.34 -18.27 8.13
CA LYS A 48 -5.70 -18.91 6.98
C LYS A 48 -4.26 -19.30 7.31
N LYS A 49 -3.73 -20.27 6.55
CA LYS A 49 -2.30 -20.56 6.58
C LYS A 49 -1.53 -19.38 6.03
N THR A 50 -0.40 -19.04 6.65
CA THR A 50 0.46 -17.93 6.19
C THR A 50 0.88 -18.09 4.73
N THR A 51 1.02 -19.33 4.24
CA THR A 51 1.36 -19.67 2.85
C THR A 51 0.25 -19.38 1.85
N GLU A 52 -1.00 -19.19 2.29
CA GLU A 52 -2.13 -18.89 1.40
C GLU A 52 -2.42 -17.39 1.35
N ILE A 53 -1.92 -16.60 2.30
CA ILE A 53 -2.27 -15.19 2.46
C ILE A 53 -1.98 -14.37 1.21
N VAL A 54 -0.83 -14.58 0.56
CA VAL A 54 -0.46 -13.81 -0.65
C VAL A 54 -1.50 -14.03 -1.76
N SER A 55 -1.91 -15.27 -2.00
CA SER A 55 -2.92 -15.57 -3.02
C SER A 55 -4.24 -14.82 -2.78
N PHE A 56 -4.74 -14.86 -1.53
CA PHE A 56 -5.97 -14.16 -1.17
C PHE A 56 -5.86 -12.64 -1.33
N VAL A 57 -4.79 -12.02 -0.82
CA VAL A 57 -4.65 -10.56 -0.92
C VAL A 57 -4.39 -10.11 -2.35
N ALA A 58 -3.71 -10.93 -3.16
CA ALA A 58 -3.49 -10.63 -4.57
C ALA A 58 -4.80 -10.66 -5.36
N ASP A 59 -5.69 -11.60 -5.08
CA ASP A 59 -7.05 -11.65 -5.64
C ASP A 59 -7.91 -10.43 -5.23
N GLY A 60 -7.58 -9.77 -4.11
CA GLY A 60 -8.19 -8.52 -3.69
C GLY A 60 -7.77 -7.29 -4.50
N MET A 61 -6.80 -7.41 -5.41
CA MET A 61 -6.39 -6.30 -6.28
C MET A 61 -7.27 -6.22 -7.53
N MET A 62 -7.92 -5.07 -7.73
CA MET A 62 -8.87 -4.90 -8.84
C MET A 62 -8.26 -4.24 -10.09
N GLU A 63 -7.03 -3.75 -10.00
CA GLU A 63 -6.35 -3.07 -11.11
C GLU A 63 -5.86 -4.09 -12.15
N PRO A 64 -6.35 -4.05 -13.42
CA PRO A 64 -6.05 -5.10 -14.41
C PRO A 64 -4.55 -5.34 -14.67
N ARG A 65 -3.72 -4.29 -14.64
CA ARG A 65 -2.26 -4.45 -14.80
C ARG A 65 -1.61 -5.20 -13.63
N LEU A 66 -2.14 -5.07 -12.41
CA LEU A 66 -1.62 -5.75 -11.23
C LEU A 66 -2.08 -7.20 -11.20
N ILE A 67 -3.34 -7.46 -11.58
CA ILE A 67 -3.87 -8.81 -11.79
C ILE A 67 -3.02 -9.56 -12.82
N SER A 68 -2.73 -8.91 -13.95
CA SER A 68 -1.90 -9.52 -15.02
C SER A 68 -0.47 -9.80 -14.54
N TRP A 69 0.13 -8.85 -13.81
CA TRP A 69 1.47 -9.01 -13.23
C TRP A 69 1.54 -10.17 -12.25
N TYR A 70 0.53 -10.31 -11.39
CA TYR A 70 0.44 -11.40 -10.43
C TYR A 70 0.24 -12.74 -11.14
N ASN A 71 -0.74 -12.85 -12.04
CA ASN A 71 -1.03 -14.10 -12.77
C ASN A 71 0.17 -14.61 -13.57
N ALA A 72 0.95 -13.70 -14.18
CA ALA A 72 2.17 -14.06 -14.91
C ALA A 72 3.28 -14.66 -14.02
N ASN A 73 3.21 -14.47 -12.70
CA ASN A 73 4.22 -14.87 -11.72
C ASN A 73 3.63 -15.67 -10.55
N GLN A 74 2.39 -16.16 -10.68
CA GLN A 74 1.57 -16.62 -9.57
C GLN A 74 2.29 -17.66 -8.71
N THR A 75 2.82 -18.72 -9.32
CA THR A 75 3.53 -19.80 -8.60
C THR A 75 4.68 -19.28 -7.76
N ARG A 76 5.42 -18.26 -8.24
CA ARG A 76 6.52 -17.66 -7.48
C ARG A 76 5.99 -16.76 -6.36
N MET A 77 4.96 -15.96 -6.64
CA MET A 77 4.38 -15.01 -5.70
C MET A 77 3.68 -15.70 -4.54
N ASP A 78 2.97 -16.80 -4.78
CA ASP A 78 2.28 -17.58 -3.75
C ASP A 78 3.24 -18.17 -2.71
N ASN A 79 4.51 -18.33 -3.07
CA ASN A 79 5.55 -18.81 -2.16
C ASN A 79 6.23 -17.68 -1.36
N LEU A 80 5.88 -16.41 -1.61
CA LEU A 80 6.44 -15.27 -0.87
C LEU A 80 5.80 -15.14 0.51
N THR A 81 6.55 -14.55 1.43
CA THR A 81 5.93 -13.96 2.62
C THR A 81 5.14 -12.72 2.23
N LEU A 82 4.15 -12.33 3.04
CA LEU A 82 3.40 -11.10 2.80
C LEU A 82 4.33 -9.88 2.66
N GLU A 83 5.39 -9.79 3.48
CA GLU A 83 6.35 -8.69 3.42
C GLU A 83 7.15 -8.67 2.11
N ALA A 84 7.60 -9.83 1.63
CA ALA A 84 8.31 -9.92 0.36
C ALA A 84 7.40 -9.56 -0.83
N TYR A 85 6.14 -10.01 -0.81
CA TYR A 85 5.14 -9.64 -1.79
C TYR A 85 4.87 -8.12 -1.81
N ILE A 86 4.68 -7.50 -0.64
CA ILE A 86 4.46 -6.05 -0.52
C ILE A 86 5.69 -5.27 -1.01
N ALA A 87 6.91 -5.74 -0.75
CA ALA A 87 8.12 -5.12 -1.26
C ALA A 87 8.20 -5.14 -2.80
N GLU A 88 7.82 -6.25 -3.42
CA GLU A 88 7.75 -6.35 -4.89
C GLU A 88 6.66 -5.44 -5.47
N LEU A 89 5.49 -5.39 -4.83
CA LEU A 89 4.42 -4.49 -5.20
C LEU A 89 4.88 -3.03 -5.11
N ALA A 90 5.57 -2.66 -4.03
CA ALA A 90 6.13 -1.32 -3.83
C ALA A 90 7.08 -0.93 -4.97
N ALA A 91 8.00 -1.82 -5.32
CA ALA A 91 8.97 -1.62 -6.40
C ALA A 91 8.30 -1.46 -7.77
N LEU A 92 7.16 -2.13 -7.98
CA LEU A 92 6.39 -2.04 -9.22
C LEU A 92 5.58 -0.73 -9.33
N VAL A 93 4.95 -0.28 -8.24
CA VAL A 93 3.94 0.79 -8.29
C VAL A 93 4.45 2.15 -7.89
N LEU A 94 5.43 2.22 -6.98
CA LEU A 94 5.93 3.50 -6.49
C LEU A 94 6.95 4.10 -7.46
N GLU A 95 7.03 5.42 -7.43
CA GLU A 95 8.03 6.12 -8.23
C GLU A 95 9.42 5.92 -7.66
N LYS A 96 10.44 5.87 -8.54
CA LYS A 96 11.82 5.97 -8.08
C LYS A 96 11.99 7.21 -7.19
N ASN A 97 12.69 7.04 -6.08
CA ASN A 97 12.96 8.07 -5.08
C ASN A 97 11.70 8.60 -4.37
N TRP A 98 10.60 7.83 -4.30
CA TRP A 98 9.39 8.22 -3.55
C TRP A 98 9.69 8.54 -2.08
N ASP A 99 10.61 7.79 -1.49
CA ASP A 99 11.07 7.90 -0.11
C ASP A 99 11.86 9.20 0.11
N ILE A 100 12.72 9.56 -0.84
CA ILE A 100 13.43 10.86 -0.83
C ILE A 100 12.43 12.01 -0.92
N LYS A 101 11.39 11.90 -1.76
CA LYS A 101 10.35 12.95 -1.87
C LYS A 101 9.61 13.14 -0.55
N ILE A 102 9.23 12.05 0.14
CA ILE A 102 8.57 12.15 1.45
C ILE A 102 9.52 12.76 2.50
N ARG A 103 10.79 12.34 2.55
CA ARG A 103 11.78 12.96 3.45
C ARG A 103 11.93 14.45 3.19
N GLN A 104 11.96 14.87 1.93
CA GLN A 104 12.00 16.28 1.56
C GLN A 104 10.74 17.03 2.00
N GLN A 105 9.54 16.43 1.88
CA GLN A 105 8.30 17.02 2.38
C GLN A 105 8.34 17.21 3.90
N ILE A 106 8.82 16.22 4.65
CA ILE A 106 9.00 16.31 6.11
C ILE A 106 9.95 17.45 6.46
N LEU A 107 11.13 17.51 5.84
CA LEU A 107 12.15 18.54 6.11
C LEU A 107 11.70 19.95 5.69
N ALA A 108 10.88 20.06 4.65
CA ALA A 108 10.33 21.33 4.20
C ALA A 108 9.08 21.76 4.99
N SER A 109 8.47 20.85 5.76
CA SER A 109 7.26 21.11 6.52
C SER A 109 7.52 22.13 7.62
N LYS A 110 6.63 23.12 7.72
CA LYS A 110 6.64 24.15 8.75
C LYS A 110 5.24 24.25 9.36
N GLN A 111 5.17 24.55 10.65
CA GLN A 111 3.90 24.76 11.33
C GLN A 111 3.08 25.87 10.64
N GLY A 112 3.70 27.02 10.38
CA GLY A 112 3.03 28.19 9.80
C GLY A 112 1.95 28.72 10.74
N ASN A 113 0.76 29.00 10.21
CA ASN A 113 -0.40 29.50 10.97
C ASN A 113 -1.30 28.38 11.53
N ARG A 114 -0.88 27.11 11.44
CA ARG A 114 -1.67 25.95 11.92
C ARG A 114 -1.42 25.71 13.41
N GLU A 115 -2.41 25.11 14.06
CA GLU A 115 -2.23 24.57 15.40
C GLU A 115 -1.06 23.59 15.42
N PHE A 116 -0.25 23.68 16.49
CA PHE A 116 0.96 22.87 16.61
C PHE A 116 0.64 21.38 16.53
N ILE A 117 -0.46 20.95 17.17
CA ILE A 117 -0.85 19.55 17.23
C ILE A 117 -1.19 18.98 15.85
N ASP A 118 -1.90 19.74 15.01
CA ASP A 118 -2.29 19.29 13.67
C ASP A 118 -1.08 19.15 12.75
N TRP A 119 -0.17 20.14 12.79
CA TRP A 119 1.08 20.08 12.04
C TRP A 119 1.95 18.89 12.48
N LYS A 120 2.08 18.67 13.80
CA LYS A 120 2.85 17.55 14.35
C LYS A 120 2.29 16.21 13.86
N ILE A 121 0.97 16.02 13.94
CA ILE A 121 0.30 14.78 13.48
C ILE A 121 0.55 14.56 11.98
N GLU A 122 0.49 15.60 11.15
CA GLU A 122 0.79 15.49 9.73
C GLU A 122 2.22 15.02 9.47
N VAL A 123 3.20 15.60 10.18
CA VAL A 123 4.61 15.20 10.07
C VAL A 123 4.82 13.77 10.57
N GLU A 124 4.20 13.38 11.68
CA GLU A 124 4.25 12.00 12.20
C GLU A 124 3.64 11.00 11.21
N ASN A 125 2.52 11.34 10.58
CA ASN A 125 1.88 10.51 9.55
C ASN A 125 2.76 10.36 8.31
N LEU A 126 3.40 11.43 7.83
CA LEU A 126 4.36 11.35 6.72
C LEU A 126 5.56 10.48 7.08
N ASN A 127 6.06 10.59 8.30
CA ASN A 127 7.19 9.81 8.78
C ASN A 127 6.84 8.32 8.91
N ALA A 128 5.62 7.98 9.28
CA ALA A 128 5.17 6.58 9.39
C ALA A 128 5.14 5.83 8.04
N ILE A 129 5.15 6.55 6.91
CA ILE A 129 5.16 5.98 5.55
C ILE A 129 6.56 5.46 5.16
N LEU A 130 7.62 5.99 5.79
CA LEU A 130 9.02 5.62 5.54
C LEU A 130 9.42 4.33 6.28
#